data_AF-A0AAD8IW52-F1
#
_entry.id   AF-A0AAD8IW52-F1
#
_cell.length_a   1.000
_cell.length_b   1.000
_cell.length_c   1.000
_cell.angle_alpha   90.00
_cell.angle_beta   90.00
_cell.angle_gamma   90.00
#
_symmetry.space_group_name_H-M   'P 1'
#
loop_
_entity.id
_entity.type
_entity.pdbx_description
1 polymer ?
#
loop_
_entity_poly.entity_id
_entity_poly.type
_entity_poly.pdbx_seq_one_letter_code
_entity_poly.pdbx_strand_id
1 'polypeptide(L)'
;MELHGYPFTWERYPGTNKWVEIRLNRAIATSSWMHLFKDARLINLKASTSDHNPILLVPMAVDGLPRVRKQKFENAWLRDPVFSTLMVTNERRWDEDLIKDVFLERDANLILAIPLADNNVDGWYWRKDNEVESIEHLFLDCSFAKSCWITAGISWNFNDQMSFRDWAVKEFNEW
;
A
#
# COMPACT_ATOMS: atom_id res chain seq x y z
N MET A 1 -20.86 6.06 2.98
CA MET A 1 -19.80 6.08 4.00
C MET A 1 -19.09 7.42 3.92
N GLU A 2 -19.11 8.19 5.00
CA GLU A 2 -18.49 9.53 5.04
C GLU A 2 -17.01 9.44 5.45
N LEU A 3 -16.20 10.42 5.02
CA LEU A 3 -14.80 10.55 5.45
C LEU A 3 -14.74 11.46 6.67
N HIS A 4 -14.17 10.94 7.75
CA HIS A 4 -13.91 11.66 8.98
C HIS A 4 -12.48 12.20 9.01
N GLY A 5 -12.29 13.33 9.69
CA GLY A 5 -11.01 14.02 9.79
C GLY A 5 -10.85 15.07 8.68
N TYR A 6 -9.61 15.31 8.27
CA TYR A 6 -9.32 16.29 7.24
C TYR A 6 -9.98 15.90 5.90
N PRO A 7 -10.63 16.81 5.16
CA PRO A 7 -11.39 16.42 3.97
C PRO A 7 -10.51 16.15 2.74
N PHE A 8 -9.28 16.68 2.69
CA PHE A 8 -8.37 16.56 1.55
C PHE A 8 -7.33 15.45 1.77
N THR A 9 -7.11 14.65 0.74
CA THR A 9 -6.23 13.48 0.78
C THR A 9 -4.95 13.67 0.00
N TRP A 10 -4.78 14.85 -0.60
CA TRP A 10 -3.58 15.29 -1.27
C TRP A 10 -3.41 16.81 -1.11
N GLU A 11 -2.17 17.25 -0.93
CA GLU A 11 -1.81 18.65 -0.77
C GLU A 11 -0.54 18.98 -1.55
N ARG A 12 -0.48 20.17 -2.16
CA ARG A 12 0.73 20.69 -2.81
C ARG A 12 1.04 22.09 -2.33
N TYR A 13 2.31 22.32 -2.02
CA TYR A 13 2.84 23.56 -1.43
C TYR A 13 2.11 24.01 -0.15
N PRO A 14 1.97 23.12 0.86
CA PRO A 14 1.28 23.46 2.10
C PRO A 14 1.92 24.67 2.79
N GLY A 15 1.08 25.59 3.29
CA GLY A 15 1.52 26.80 3.97
C GLY A 15 2.02 27.94 3.08
N THR A 16 1.90 27.82 1.74
CA THR A 16 2.28 28.88 0.79
C THR A 16 1.07 29.58 0.19
N ASN A 17 1.29 30.68 -0.54
CA ASN A 17 0.25 31.36 -1.32
C ASN A 17 -0.22 30.56 -2.56
N LYS A 18 0.43 29.43 -2.86
CA LYS A 18 0.08 28.49 -3.94
C LYS A 18 -0.45 27.16 -3.39
N TRP A 19 -0.89 27.11 -2.14
CA TRP A 19 -1.39 25.90 -1.52
C TRP A 19 -2.63 25.39 -2.26
N VAL A 20 -2.55 24.15 -2.76
CA VAL A 20 -3.65 23.45 -3.42
C VAL A 20 -3.94 22.16 -2.66
N GLU A 21 -5.22 21.87 -2.47
CA GLU A 21 -5.69 20.69 -1.74
C GLU A 21 -6.78 19.98 -2.53
N ILE A 22 -6.65 18.65 -2.65
CA ILE A 22 -7.56 17.84 -3.46
C ILE A 22 -7.90 16.55 -2.71
N ARG A 23 -9.15 16.13 -2.81
CA ARG A 23 -9.59 14.81 -2.35
C ARG A 23 -9.46 13.77 -3.47
N LEU A 24 -8.27 13.19 -3.59
CA LEU A 24 -7.94 12.16 -4.59
C LEU A 24 -8.33 10.74 -4.14
N ASN A 25 -8.01 10.37 -2.91
CA ASN A 25 -8.24 9.02 -2.39
C ASN A 25 -9.74 8.77 -2.12
N ARG A 26 -10.26 7.62 -2.57
CA ARG A 26 -11.66 7.20 -2.41
C ARG A 26 -11.74 5.75 -1.96
N ALA A 27 -12.73 5.43 -1.13
CA ALA A 27 -13.12 4.05 -0.83
C ALA A 27 -14.48 3.78 -1.46
N ILE A 28 -14.59 2.67 -2.20
CA ILE A 28 -15.82 2.26 -2.90
C ILE A 28 -16.27 0.94 -2.28
N ALA A 29 -17.56 0.85 -1.94
CA ALA A 29 -18.16 -0.34 -1.35
C ALA A 29 -19.50 -0.64 -2.03
N THR A 30 -19.84 -1.92 -2.15
CA THR A 30 -21.14 -2.35 -2.67
C THR A 30 -22.24 -2.13 -1.64
N SER A 31 -23.50 -2.03 -2.08
CA SER A 31 -24.66 -1.92 -1.17
C SER A 31 -24.69 -3.09 -0.17
N SER A 32 -24.43 -4.32 -0.64
CA SER A 32 -24.36 -5.51 0.22
C SER A 32 -23.27 -5.38 1.30
N TRP A 33 -22.10 -4.83 0.97
CA TRP A 33 -21.03 -4.58 1.94
C TRP A 33 -21.45 -3.51 2.97
N MET A 34 -22.06 -2.42 2.52
CA MET A 34 -22.56 -1.35 3.40
C MET A 34 -23.65 -1.85 4.36
N HIS A 35 -24.46 -2.83 3.95
CA HIS A 35 -25.43 -3.48 4.84
C HIS A 35 -24.80 -4.35 5.93
N LEU A 36 -23.66 -4.99 5.63
CA LEU A 36 -22.90 -5.80 6.60
C LEU A 36 -22.13 -4.94 7.61
N PHE A 37 -21.56 -3.82 7.16
CA PHE A 37 -20.73 -2.93 7.98
C PHE A 37 -21.36 -1.53 8.09
N LYS A 38 -22.51 -1.46 8.75
CA LYS A 38 -23.32 -0.22 8.84
C LYS A 38 -22.57 0.91 9.54
N ASP A 39 -21.73 0.58 10.51
CA ASP A 39 -20.95 1.55 11.29
C ASP A 39 -19.55 1.77 10.72
N ALA A 40 -19.28 1.29 9.50
CA ALA A 40 -17.98 1.49 8.87
C ALA A 40 -17.63 2.98 8.75
N ARG A 41 -16.40 3.31 9.15
CA ARG A 41 -15.87 4.67 9.09
C ARG A 41 -14.72 4.72 8.12
N LEU A 42 -14.65 5.80 7.34
CA LEU A 42 -13.47 6.15 6.58
C LEU A 42 -12.78 7.30 7.31
N ILE A 43 -11.49 7.19 7.63
CA ILE A 43 -10.76 8.20 8.40
C ILE A 43 -9.58 8.67 7.56
N ASN A 44 -9.41 9.98 7.44
CA ASN A 44 -8.22 10.57 6.83
C ASN A 44 -7.08 10.66 7.85
N LEU A 45 -5.94 10.04 7.55
CA LEU A 45 -4.74 10.05 8.37
C LEU A 45 -3.72 11.02 7.79
N LYS A 46 -3.10 11.84 8.65
CA LYS A 46 -2.06 12.76 8.21
C LYS A 46 -0.74 12.03 7.97
N ALA A 47 -0.18 12.17 6.78
CA ALA A 47 1.19 11.76 6.50
C ALA A 47 2.16 12.91 6.81
N SER A 48 3.32 12.59 7.37
CA SER A 48 4.38 13.58 7.64
C SER A 48 5.37 13.75 6.49
N THR A 49 5.45 12.77 5.60
CA THR A 49 6.51 12.65 4.56
C THR A 49 5.96 12.44 3.15
N SER A 50 4.64 12.52 2.96
CA SER A 50 3.95 12.29 1.69
C SER A 50 3.01 13.46 1.41
N ASP A 51 2.91 13.84 0.14
CA ASP A 51 1.90 14.78 -0.35
C ASP A 51 0.49 14.14 -0.38
N HIS A 52 0.41 12.81 -0.29
CA HIS A 52 -0.82 12.06 -0.06
C HIS A 52 -1.03 11.69 1.41
N ASN A 53 -2.25 11.92 1.90
CA ASN A 53 -2.74 11.46 3.19
C ASN A 53 -3.47 10.10 3.05
N PRO A 54 -3.06 9.05 3.79
CA PRO A 54 -3.72 7.74 3.77
C PRO A 54 -5.18 7.80 4.23
N ILE A 55 -6.04 6.99 3.62
CA ILE A 55 -7.41 6.76 4.11
C ILE A 55 -7.50 5.41 4.80
N LEU A 56 -7.96 5.39 6.05
CA LEU A 56 -8.18 4.19 6.84
C LEU A 56 -9.67 3.81 6.80
N LEU A 57 -9.96 2.64 6.25
CA LEU A 57 -11.28 2.01 6.35
C LEU A 57 -11.36 1.19 7.64
N VAL A 58 -12.25 1.58 8.54
CA VAL A 58 -12.56 0.85 9.76
C VAL A 58 -13.91 0.16 9.57
N PRO A 59 -13.95 -1.14 9.23
CA PRO A 59 -15.19 -1.90 9.18
C PRO A 59 -15.64 -2.15 10.63
N MET A 60 -16.47 -1.28 11.19
CA MET A 60 -17.06 -1.54 12.50
C MET A 60 -18.30 -2.41 12.31
N ALA A 61 -18.18 -3.67 12.68
CA ALA A 61 -19.23 -4.50 13.24
C ALA A 61 -18.55 -5.65 14.00
N VAL A 62 -19.05 -5.93 15.21
CA VAL A 62 -18.61 -6.91 16.22
C VAL A 62 -17.59 -6.39 17.23
N ASP A 63 -18.12 -5.81 18.32
CA ASP A 63 -17.45 -5.74 19.61
C ASP A 63 -16.92 -7.12 20.01
N GLY A 64 -15.66 -7.21 20.44
CA GLY A 64 -15.25 -8.24 21.40
C GLY A 64 -14.27 -9.32 20.97
N LEU A 65 -13.79 -9.38 19.72
CA LEU A 65 -12.65 -10.27 19.44
C LEU A 65 -11.33 -9.53 19.72
N PRO A 66 -10.52 -9.98 20.71
CA PRO A 66 -9.18 -9.44 20.90
C PRO A 66 -8.41 -9.70 19.61
N ARG A 67 -8.14 -8.64 18.86
CA ARG A 67 -7.30 -8.69 17.67
C ARG A 67 -5.89 -9.01 18.14
N VAL A 68 -5.50 -10.27 18.09
CA VAL A 68 -4.10 -10.67 18.31
C VAL A 68 -3.28 -10.03 17.21
N ARG A 69 -2.63 -8.90 17.53
CA ARG A 69 -1.62 -8.30 16.67
C ARG A 69 -0.45 -9.27 16.61
N LYS A 70 -0.37 -10.05 15.54
CA LYS A 70 0.86 -10.79 15.23
C LYS A 70 1.87 -9.78 14.72
N GLN A 71 3.02 -9.70 15.37
CA GLN A 71 4.16 -8.98 14.80
C GLN A 71 4.54 -9.68 13.49
N LYS A 72 4.81 -8.90 12.45
CA LYS A 72 5.21 -9.41 11.14
C LYS A 72 6.46 -8.69 10.72
N PHE A 73 7.39 -9.42 10.12
CA PHE A 73 8.53 -8.81 9.45
C PHE A 73 8.08 -8.11 8.17
N GLU A 74 8.51 -6.87 7.94
CA GLU A 74 8.30 -6.18 6.67
C GLU A 74 9.62 -6.17 5.88
N ASN A 75 9.61 -6.71 4.65
CA ASN A 75 10.78 -6.72 3.77
C ASN A 75 11.36 -5.32 3.52
N ALA A 76 10.52 -4.29 3.59
CA ALA A 76 10.92 -2.89 3.46
C ALA A 76 11.93 -2.45 4.55
N TRP A 77 11.92 -3.05 5.74
CA TRP A 77 12.88 -2.69 6.81
C TRP A 77 14.33 -2.98 6.41
N LEU A 78 14.56 -3.99 5.55
CA LEU A 78 15.90 -4.30 5.02
C LEU A 78 16.48 -3.21 4.10
N ARG A 79 15.65 -2.25 3.66
CA ARG A 79 16.12 -1.11 2.86
C ARG A 79 16.87 -0.08 3.71
N ASP A 80 16.65 -0.09 5.03
CA ASP A 80 17.42 0.72 5.96
C ASP A 80 18.75 0.00 6.26
N PRO A 81 19.91 0.63 5.96
CA PRO A 81 21.21 0.01 6.19
C PRO A 81 21.46 -0.38 7.65
N VAL A 82 20.99 0.44 8.61
CA VAL A 82 21.17 0.19 10.04
C VAL A 82 20.30 -0.97 10.49
N PHE A 83 19.05 -1.05 10.00
CA PHE A 83 18.21 -2.20 10.31
C PHE A 83 18.79 -3.49 9.71
N SER A 84 19.36 -3.40 8.50
CA SER A 84 19.92 -4.56 7.81
C SER A 84 21.08 -5.22 8.57
N THR A 85 21.80 -4.48 9.42
CA THR A 85 22.88 -5.04 10.25
C THR A 85 22.38 -5.95 11.36
N LEU A 86 21.10 -5.90 11.74
CA LEU A 86 20.50 -6.82 12.72
C LEU A 86 20.30 -8.24 12.16
N MET A 87 20.62 -8.45 10.89
CA MET A 87 20.51 -9.74 10.19
C MET A 87 21.91 -10.31 9.96
N VAL A 88 22.01 -11.63 9.95
CA VAL A 88 23.25 -12.30 9.56
C VAL A 88 23.51 -12.05 8.07
N THR A 89 24.75 -11.70 7.73
CA THR A 89 25.12 -11.31 6.36
C THR A 89 24.79 -12.43 5.38
N ASN A 90 24.05 -12.10 4.32
CA ASN A 90 23.57 -13.04 3.29
C ASN A 90 22.64 -14.16 3.80
N GLU A 91 22.11 -14.06 5.01
CA GLU A 91 21.17 -15.03 5.57
C GLU A 91 19.85 -14.36 5.95
N ARG A 92 18.74 -15.08 5.71
CA ARG A 92 17.41 -14.66 6.17
C ARG A 92 17.21 -15.06 7.63
N ARG A 93 18.08 -14.55 8.51
CA ARG A 93 18.12 -14.89 9.94
C ARG A 93 18.55 -13.70 10.78
N TRP A 94 17.94 -13.56 11.95
CA TRP A 94 18.36 -12.58 12.97
C TRP A 94 19.79 -12.86 13.45
N ASP A 95 20.59 -11.82 13.62
CA ASP A 95 21.85 -11.90 14.36
C ASP A 95 21.53 -11.85 15.86
N GLU A 96 21.35 -13.04 16.45
CA GLU A 96 20.90 -13.16 17.85
C GLU A 96 21.86 -12.53 18.85
N ASP A 97 23.17 -12.67 18.61
CA ASP A 97 24.19 -12.18 19.52
C ASP A 97 24.19 -10.64 19.51
N LEU A 98 24.20 -10.04 18.31
CA LEU A 98 24.10 -8.60 18.17
C LEU A 98 22.80 -8.04 18.76
N ILE A 99 21.66 -8.72 18.55
CA ILE A 99 20.38 -8.25 19.10
C ILE A 99 20.38 -8.30 20.63
N LYS A 100 20.94 -9.34 21.24
CA LYS A 100 21.05 -9.46 22.70
C LYS A 100 22.04 -8.45 23.29
N ASP A 101 23.03 -8.02 22.52
CA ASP A 101 24.02 -7.01 22.93
C ASP A 101 23.49 -5.57 22.81
N VAL A 102 22.67 -5.29 21.78
CA VAL A 102 22.18 -3.93 21.48
C VAL A 102 20.89 -3.59 22.24
N PHE A 103 20.01 -4.57 22.46
CA PHE A 103 18.69 -4.36 23.06
C PHE A 103 18.59 -4.95 24.46
N LEU A 104 17.71 -4.36 25.29
CA LEU A 104 17.36 -4.96 26.58
C LEU A 104 16.74 -6.33 26.36
N GLU A 105 16.96 -7.27 27.28
CA GLU A 105 16.50 -8.67 27.19
C GLU A 105 15.02 -8.79 26.81
N ARG A 106 14.16 -7.94 27.38
CA ARG A 106 12.74 -7.89 27.04
C ARG A 106 12.51 -7.60 25.55
N ASP A 107 13.19 -6.59 25.01
CA ASP A 107 12.99 -6.13 23.63
C ASP A 107 13.69 -7.07 22.64
N ALA A 108 14.87 -7.58 22.98
CA ALA A 108 15.55 -8.63 22.23
C ALA A 108 14.65 -9.87 22.04
N ASN A 109 14.00 -10.33 23.10
CA ASN A 109 13.05 -11.45 23.04
C ASN A 109 11.84 -11.15 22.13
N LEU A 110 11.37 -9.90 22.11
CA LEU A 110 10.27 -9.50 21.23
C LEU A 110 10.71 -9.43 19.76
N ILE A 111 11.91 -8.93 19.47
CA ILE A 111 12.48 -8.85 18.12
C ILE A 111 12.71 -10.26 17.57
N LEU A 112 13.35 -11.13 18.35
CA LEU A 112 13.64 -12.52 17.95
C LEU A 112 12.37 -13.35 17.73
N ALA A 113 11.27 -13.00 18.39
CA ALA A 113 9.97 -13.64 18.19
C ALA A 113 9.26 -13.21 16.90
N ILE A 114 9.76 -12.21 16.17
CA ILE A 114 9.18 -11.78 14.89
C ILE A 114 9.52 -12.83 13.82
N PRO A 115 8.51 -13.52 13.24
CA PRO A 115 8.76 -14.47 12.18
C PRO A 115 9.23 -13.73 10.92
N LEU A 116 10.34 -14.19 10.36
CA LEU A 116 10.87 -13.69 9.10
C LEU A 116 9.98 -14.18 7.94
N ALA A 117 9.76 -13.32 6.96
CA ALA A 117 9.08 -13.71 5.73
C ALA A 117 9.98 -14.67 4.94
N ASP A 118 9.39 -15.67 4.28
CA ASP A 118 10.09 -16.54 3.33
C ASP A 118 10.82 -15.71 2.25
N ASN A 119 11.83 -16.31 1.60
CA ASN A 119 12.59 -15.69 0.51
C ASN A 119 11.75 -15.37 -0.76
N ASN A 120 10.43 -15.44 -0.67
CA ASN A 120 9.56 -14.99 -1.73
C ASN A 120 9.75 -13.48 -1.91
N VAL A 121 10.08 -13.10 -3.14
CA VAL A 121 10.12 -11.70 -3.56
C VAL A 121 8.71 -11.12 -3.36
N ASP A 122 8.63 -9.89 -2.85
CA ASP A 122 7.36 -9.17 -2.75
C ASP A 122 6.68 -9.14 -4.14
N GLY A 123 5.53 -9.80 -4.25
CA GLY A 123 4.73 -9.87 -5.46
C GLY A 123 3.34 -9.30 -5.21
N TRP A 124 2.82 -8.56 -6.18
CA TRP A 124 1.41 -8.15 -6.18
C TRP A 124 0.55 -9.37 -6.55
N TYR A 125 -0.54 -9.59 -5.82
CA TYR A 125 -1.46 -10.70 -6.08
C TYR A 125 -2.91 -10.24 -5.86
N TRP A 126 -3.83 -10.67 -6.73
CA TRP A 126 -5.26 -10.56 -6.44
C TRP A 126 -5.77 -11.85 -5.82
N ARG A 127 -6.46 -11.74 -4.69
CA ARG A 127 -6.99 -12.92 -3.97
C ARG A 127 -7.95 -13.81 -4.80
N LYS A 128 -8.45 -13.31 -5.94
CA LYS A 128 -9.34 -14.07 -6.83
C LYS A 128 -8.59 -14.91 -7.86
N ASP A 129 -7.41 -14.47 -8.27
CA ASP A 129 -6.62 -15.09 -9.31
C ASP A 129 -5.21 -15.23 -8.72
N ASN A 130 -4.79 -16.46 -8.39
CA ASN A 130 -3.47 -16.76 -7.78
C ASN A 130 -2.28 -16.43 -8.71
N GLU A 131 -2.52 -15.66 -9.76
CA GLU A 131 -1.52 -15.18 -10.70
C GLU A 131 -0.83 -13.93 -10.13
N VAL A 132 0.44 -13.76 -10.50
CA VAL A 132 1.20 -12.56 -10.14
C VAL A 132 0.65 -11.39 -10.94
N GLU A 133 0.27 -10.33 -10.24
CA GLU A 133 -0.12 -9.08 -10.88
C GLU A 133 1.11 -8.41 -11.49
N SER A 134 1.06 -8.18 -12.79
CA SER A 134 2.00 -7.33 -13.49
C SER A 134 1.37 -5.95 -13.77
N ILE A 135 2.21 -4.98 -14.11
CA ILE A 135 1.75 -3.64 -14.52
C ILE A 135 0.84 -3.77 -15.76
N GLU A 136 1.17 -4.69 -16.67
CA GLU A 136 0.37 -5.02 -17.84
C GLU A 136 -0.99 -5.61 -17.45
N HIS A 137 -1.05 -6.54 -16.48
CA HIS A 137 -2.35 -7.05 -16.03
C HIS A 137 -3.21 -5.92 -15.42
N LEU A 138 -2.62 -5.11 -14.54
CA LEU A 138 -3.35 -4.08 -13.80
C LEU A 138 -3.87 -2.94 -14.69
N PHE A 139 -3.06 -2.50 -15.65
CA PHE A 139 -3.38 -1.34 -16.48
C PHE A 139 -3.89 -1.68 -17.88
N LEU A 140 -3.49 -2.83 -18.44
CA LEU A 140 -3.84 -3.19 -19.81
C LEU A 140 -4.90 -4.26 -19.86
N ASP A 141 -4.76 -5.36 -19.13
CA ASP A 141 -5.66 -6.52 -19.26
C ASP A 141 -6.90 -6.43 -18.38
N CYS A 142 -6.81 -5.74 -17.25
CA CYS A 142 -7.90 -5.52 -16.32
C CYS A 142 -9.10 -4.86 -17.02
N SER A 143 -10.25 -5.53 -17.01
CA SER A 143 -11.49 -5.03 -17.63
C SER A 143 -11.93 -3.67 -17.07
N PHE A 144 -11.68 -3.44 -15.77
CA PHE A 144 -11.94 -2.14 -15.14
C PHE A 144 -11.02 -1.05 -15.68
N ALA A 145 -9.71 -1.30 -15.76
CA ALA A 145 -8.75 -0.33 -16.31
C ALA A 145 -9.07 -0.01 -17.78
N LYS A 146 -9.36 -1.03 -18.61
CA LYS A 146 -9.83 -0.84 -20.00
C LYS A 146 -11.05 0.09 -20.08
N SER A 147 -12.04 -0.12 -19.23
CA SER A 147 -13.24 0.74 -19.19
C SER A 147 -12.92 2.18 -18.77
N CYS A 148 -12.00 2.38 -17.82
CA CYS A 148 -11.54 3.70 -17.41
C CYS A 148 -10.83 4.42 -18.56
N TRP A 149 -9.92 3.74 -19.27
CA TRP A 149 -9.22 4.31 -20.42
C TRP A 149 -10.18 4.74 -21.53
N ILE A 150 -11.11 3.86 -21.93
CA ILE A 150 -12.13 4.17 -22.94
C ILE A 150 -12.94 5.42 -22.54
N THR A 151 -13.32 5.52 -21.26
CA THR A 151 -14.07 6.68 -20.76
C THR A 151 -13.26 7.97 -20.82
N ALA A 152 -11.95 7.88 -20.60
CA ALA A 152 -11.02 9.01 -20.72
C ALA A 152 -10.66 9.35 -22.19
N GLY A 153 -11.20 8.61 -23.17
CA GLY A 153 -10.85 8.77 -24.59
C GLY A 153 -9.48 8.19 -24.96
N ILE A 154 -8.89 7.38 -24.08
CA ILE A 154 -7.58 6.76 -24.24
C ILE A 154 -7.79 5.32 -24.71
N SER A 155 -7.12 4.92 -25.78
CA SER A 155 -7.16 3.55 -26.28
C SER A 155 -5.76 2.96 -26.41
N TRP A 156 -5.56 1.78 -25.83
CA TRP A 156 -4.37 0.97 -26.08
C TRP A 156 -4.65 -0.04 -27.19
N ASN A 157 -3.82 -0.08 -28.24
CA ASN A 157 -3.85 -1.16 -29.23
C ASN A 157 -2.70 -2.14 -28.98
N PHE A 158 -3.04 -3.37 -28.59
CA PHE A 158 -2.07 -4.46 -28.33
C PHE A 158 -1.28 -4.91 -29.57
N ASN A 159 -1.65 -4.41 -30.76
CA ASN A 159 -0.94 -4.69 -32.01
C ASN A 159 0.24 -3.75 -32.27
N ASP A 160 0.38 -2.66 -31.50
CA ASP A 160 1.55 -1.79 -31.62
C ASP A 160 2.75 -2.48 -30.96
N GLN A 161 3.87 -2.59 -31.68
CA GLN A 161 5.13 -3.13 -31.15
C GLN A 161 5.78 -2.24 -30.07
N MET A 162 5.05 -1.26 -29.54
CA MET A 162 5.51 -0.30 -28.57
C MET A 162 5.35 -0.85 -27.15
N SER A 163 6.35 -0.65 -26.28
CA SER A 163 6.27 -1.13 -24.89
C SER A 163 5.25 -0.33 -24.06
N PHE A 164 4.77 -0.90 -22.94
CA PHE A 164 3.92 -0.20 -21.96
C PHE A 164 4.47 1.17 -21.58
N ARG A 165 5.76 1.21 -21.27
CA ARG A 165 6.45 2.43 -20.88
C ARG A 165 6.43 3.47 -21.98
N ASP A 166 6.73 3.08 -23.22
CA ASP A 166 6.82 4.01 -24.34
C ASP A 166 5.45 4.56 -24.74
N TRP A 167 4.41 3.73 -24.69
CA TRP A 167 3.03 4.19 -24.86
C TRP A 167 2.63 5.18 -23.77
N ALA A 168 2.89 4.86 -22.49
CA ALA A 168 2.51 5.72 -21.38
C ALA A 168 3.24 7.07 -21.45
N VAL A 169 4.52 7.05 -21.80
CA VAL A 169 5.31 8.26 -22.08
C VAL A 169 4.67 9.06 -23.22
N LYS A 170 4.30 8.43 -24.34
CA LYS A 170 3.67 9.11 -25.48
C LYS A 170 2.33 9.74 -25.13
N GLU A 171 1.44 9.01 -24.46
CA GLU A 171 0.07 9.46 -24.17
C GLU A 171 0.01 10.52 -23.06
N PHE A 172 0.92 10.48 -22.09
CA PHE A 172 0.85 11.35 -20.90
C PHE A 172 1.94 12.43 -20.82
N ASN A 173 3.00 12.42 -21.63
CA ASN A 173 4.01 13.50 -21.60
C ASN A 173 3.59 14.77 -22.37
N GLU A 174 2.43 14.78 -23.02
CA GLU A 174 1.88 15.99 -23.65
C GLU A 174 0.98 16.81 -22.70
N TRP A 175 0.89 16.44 -21.42
CA TRP A 175 0.07 17.08 -20.38
C TRP A 175 0.89 17.79 -19.30
#